data_AF-A0A316ICD9-F1
#
_entry.id   AF-A0A316ICD9-F1
#
_cell.length_a   1.000
_cell.length_b   1.000
_cell.length_c   1.000
_cell.angle_alpha   90.00
_cell.angle_beta   90.00
_cell.angle_gamma   90.00
#
_symmetry.space_group_name_H-M   'P 1'
#
loop_
_entity.id
_entity.type
_entity.pdbx_description
1 polymer ?
#
loop_
_entity_poly.entity_id
_entity_poly.type
_entity_poly.pdbx_seq_one_letter_code
_entity_poly.pdbx_strand_id
1 'polypeptide(L)'
;MDGKGSTPRWRHTEHERFARAVEGGPQPVGRDSDLADDLAIVELLRGMDVGPDAETRARMKQRILTAPPPEKPLVLSSVRRVGARARLAVAAAAVLCLLMSLGGMSVLLSRDALPGDPLYGVKRTTESASLGLTFDDESRALKHLEFAASRVTDMETLADRASGESAQLTALADLNTDAVEGARQFTTYATSSDEKALPALRDWALAQYVKLGTLRPRLPGEAGPHADTTMWLLASIAQRAHDLAARSGCASVVSGSSDTLGPLPSKDECASVVTDPNSSSRRDPSSVAPTPSGQPAPSTVPSGQPTQPVQPGTPVPPSSQPGTSTPPTSGKPEITIPLPLPLPTISLPLLPGISFG
;
A
#
# COMPACT_ATOMS: atom_id res chain seq x y z
N MET A 1 2.18 -37.06 12.91
CA MET A 1 1.24 -38.10 13.36
C MET A 1 -0.12 -37.45 13.49
N ASP A 2 -1.11 -38.11 12.92
CA ASP A 2 -2.35 -37.59 12.36
C ASP A 2 -3.37 -37.10 13.41
N GLY A 3 -3.73 -35.82 13.33
CA GLY A 3 -4.95 -35.29 13.93
C GLY A 3 -6.14 -35.55 13.00
N LYS A 4 -6.55 -36.81 12.86
CA LYS A 4 -7.72 -37.17 12.07
C LYS A 4 -8.95 -37.00 12.93
N GLY A 5 -9.77 -35.98 12.62
CA GLY A 5 -11.08 -35.76 13.24
C GLY A 5 -11.91 -37.02 13.13
N SER A 6 -11.96 -37.77 14.21
CA SER A 6 -12.82 -38.95 14.34
C SER A 6 -14.25 -38.42 14.40
N THR A 7 -15.01 -38.60 13.32
CA THR A 7 -16.46 -38.39 13.37
C THR A 7 -17.00 -39.27 14.50
N PRO A 8 -17.76 -38.69 15.43
CA PRO A 8 -18.16 -39.47 16.59
C PRO A 8 -19.01 -40.67 16.17
N ARG A 9 -18.72 -41.84 16.76
CA ARG A 9 -19.32 -43.14 16.38
C ARG A 9 -20.84 -43.12 16.27
N TRP A 10 -21.52 -42.25 17.03
CA TRP A 10 -22.99 -42.12 17.00
C TRP A 10 -23.53 -41.66 15.64
N ARG A 11 -22.87 -40.75 14.93
CA ARG A 11 -23.32 -40.28 13.60
C ARG A 11 -23.28 -41.38 12.53
N HIS A 12 -22.28 -42.26 12.59
CA HIS A 12 -22.19 -43.40 11.67
C HIS A 12 -23.33 -44.39 11.89
N THR A 13 -23.77 -44.55 13.14
CA THR A 13 -24.85 -45.49 13.48
C THR A 13 -26.21 -44.97 13.02
N GLU A 14 -26.42 -43.66 13.05
CA GLU A 14 -27.65 -43.01 12.55
C GLU A 14 -27.79 -43.14 11.02
N HIS A 15 -26.69 -42.96 10.27
CA HIS A 15 -26.71 -43.07 8.81
C HIS A 15 -27.06 -44.49 8.33
N GLU A 16 -26.51 -45.52 8.97
CA GLU A 16 -26.82 -46.92 8.65
C GLU A 16 -28.26 -47.29 9.05
N ARG A 17 -28.79 -46.69 10.12
CA ARG A 17 -30.20 -46.88 10.52
C ARG A 17 -31.14 -46.25 9.53
N PHE A 18 -30.88 -45.01 9.10
CA PHE A 18 -31.65 -44.33 8.07
C PHE A 18 -31.62 -45.10 6.74
N ALA A 19 -30.43 -45.53 6.28
CA ALA A 19 -30.31 -46.33 5.05
C ALA A 19 -31.14 -47.62 5.12
N ARG A 20 -31.08 -48.34 6.25
CA ARG A 20 -31.89 -49.55 6.45
C ARG A 20 -33.40 -49.24 6.51
N ALA A 21 -33.80 -48.11 7.08
CA ALA A 21 -35.19 -47.68 7.15
C ALA A 21 -35.74 -47.22 5.79
N VAL A 22 -34.90 -46.65 4.92
CA VAL A 22 -35.26 -46.28 3.54
C VAL A 22 -35.39 -47.52 2.65
N GLU A 23 -34.53 -48.53 2.84
CA GLU A 23 -34.51 -49.76 2.03
C GLU A 23 -35.51 -50.83 2.51
N GLY A 24 -35.76 -50.91 3.83
CA GLY A 24 -36.69 -51.86 4.44
C GLY A 24 -38.12 -51.32 4.45
N GLY A 25 -39.04 -52.02 3.80
CA GLY A 25 -40.47 -51.68 3.78
C GLY A 25 -41.14 -51.60 5.17
N PRO A 26 -42.43 -51.21 5.24
CA PRO A 26 -43.08 -50.72 6.45
C PRO A 26 -42.96 -51.66 7.64
N GLN A 27 -42.33 -51.19 8.72
CA GLN A 27 -42.13 -51.92 9.97
C GLN A 27 -43.16 -51.51 11.04
N PRO A 28 -43.53 -52.43 11.96
CA PRO A 28 -44.60 -52.21 12.92
C PRO A 28 -44.29 -51.09 13.92
N VAL A 29 -45.29 -50.25 14.12
CA VAL A 29 -45.30 -49.05 14.96
C VAL A 29 -44.80 -49.36 16.37
N GLY A 30 -43.74 -48.67 16.82
CA GLY A 30 -43.39 -48.64 18.23
C GLY A 30 -41.92 -48.38 18.61
N ARG A 31 -40.98 -48.21 17.67
CA ARG A 31 -39.56 -48.00 18.05
C ARG A 31 -38.77 -46.85 17.41
N ASP A 32 -39.25 -46.24 16.32
CA ASP A 32 -38.49 -45.21 15.57
C ASP A 32 -39.36 -43.98 15.23
N SER A 33 -39.87 -43.26 16.24
CA SER A 33 -40.55 -41.96 16.02
C SER A 33 -39.60 -40.90 15.47
N ASP A 34 -38.31 -41.00 15.80
CA ASP A 34 -37.31 -39.96 15.56
C ASP A 34 -36.95 -39.80 14.06
N LEU A 35 -37.22 -40.83 13.24
CA LEU A 35 -36.99 -40.82 11.78
C LEU A 35 -38.29 -40.65 10.97
N ALA A 36 -39.44 -40.52 11.63
CA ALA A 36 -40.74 -40.51 10.95
C ALA A 36 -40.87 -39.34 9.96
N ASP A 37 -40.38 -38.16 10.34
CA ASP A 37 -40.39 -36.96 9.50
C ASP A 37 -39.48 -37.12 8.28
N ASP A 38 -38.26 -37.65 8.46
CA ASP A 38 -37.31 -37.87 7.36
C ASP A 38 -37.82 -38.92 6.36
N LEU A 39 -38.46 -39.99 6.85
CA LEU A 39 -39.06 -41.01 6.00
C LEU A 39 -40.29 -40.49 5.25
N ALA A 40 -41.08 -39.59 5.85
CA ALA A 40 -42.18 -38.92 5.18
C ALA A 40 -41.70 -38.05 4.01
N ILE A 41 -40.55 -37.37 4.16
CA ILE A 41 -39.90 -36.62 3.08
C ILE A 41 -39.42 -37.56 1.98
N VAL A 42 -38.80 -38.69 2.32
CA VAL A 42 -38.37 -39.69 1.32
C VAL A 42 -39.56 -40.22 0.53
N GLU A 43 -40.70 -40.44 1.17
CA GLU A 43 -41.91 -40.91 0.49
C GLU A 43 -42.50 -39.83 -0.44
N LEU A 44 -42.50 -38.57 -0.01
CA LEU A 44 -42.86 -37.44 -0.85
C LEU A 44 -41.97 -37.35 -2.09
N LEU A 45 -40.65 -37.52 -1.92
CA LEU A 45 -39.67 -37.49 -3.01
C LEU A 45 -39.81 -38.70 -3.96
N ARG A 46 -40.16 -39.88 -3.45
CA ARG A 46 -40.45 -41.06 -4.28
C ARG A 46 -41.70 -40.87 -5.15
N GLY A 47 -42.68 -40.13 -4.65
CA GLY A 47 -43.90 -39.80 -5.39
C GLY A 47 -43.68 -38.78 -6.53
N MET A 48 -42.55 -38.08 -6.54
CA MET A 48 -42.20 -37.16 -7.61
C MET A 48 -41.60 -37.91 -8.80
N ASP A 49 -42.26 -37.86 -9.97
CA ASP A 49 -41.71 -38.41 -11.21
C ASP A 49 -40.65 -37.46 -11.79
N VAL A 50 -39.44 -37.51 -11.24
CA VAL A 50 -38.27 -36.74 -11.71
C VAL A 50 -37.39 -37.58 -12.67
N GLY A 51 -37.95 -38.64 -13.24
CA GLY A 51 -37.22 -39.55 -14.11
C GLY A 51 -37.33 -39.20 -15.60
N PRO A 52 -36.43 -39.73 -16.44
CA PRO A 52 -36.57 -39.62 -17.89
C PRO A 52 -37.90 -40.21 -18.35
N ASP A 53 -38.52 -39.63 -19.37
CA ASP A 53 -39.77 -40.11 -19.95
C ASP A 53 -39.65 -41.56 -20.46
N ALA A 54 -40.78 -42.23 -20.66
CA ALA A 54 -40.82 -43.64 -21.05
C ALA A 54 -40.09 -43.93 -22.37
N GLU A 55 -40.10 -42.99 -23.32
CA GLU A 55 -39.41 -43.12 -24.59
C GLU A 55 -37.89 -43.03 -24.40
N THR A 56 -37.42 -42.12 -23.55
CA THR A 56 -36.01 -42.01 -23.17
C THR A 56 -35.50 -43.24 -22.44
N ARG A 57 -36.30 -43.84 -21.55
CA ARG A 57 -35.95 -45.12 -20.90
C ARG A 57 -35.88 -46.27 -21.90
N ALA A 58 -36.81 -46.34 -22.86
CA ALA A 58 -36.78 -47.34 -23.91
C ALA A 58 -35.52 -47.23 -24.77
N ARG A 59 -35.14 -46.00 -25.16
CA ARG A 59 -33.89 -45.73 -25.90
C ARG A 59 -32.65 -46.18 -25.13
N MET A 60 -32.56 -45.86 -23.83
CA MET A 60 -31.44 -46.30 -22.98
C MET A 60 -31.39 -47.82 -22.83
N LYS A 61 -32.54 -48.47 -22.56
CA LYS A 61 -32.63 -49.93 -22.45
C LYS A 61 -32.18 -50.61 -23.74
N GLN A 62 -32.61 -50.08 -24.89
CA GLN A 62 -32.23 -50.63 -26.18
C GLN A 62 -30.73 -50.50 -26.43
N ARG A 63 -30.10 -49.35 -26.09
CA ARG A 63 -28.65 -49.16 -26.20
C ARG A 63 -27.85 -50.12 -25.32
N ILE A 64 -28.33 -50.44 -24.11
CA ILE A 64 -27.65 -51.39 -23.22
C ILE A 64 -27.78 -52.82 -23.75
N LEU A 65 -28.98 -53.21 -24.20
CA LEU A 65 -29.23 -54.57 -24.70
C LEU A 65 -28.57 -54.86 -26.04
N THR A 66 -28.30 -53.84 -26.85
CA THR A 66 -27.57 -53.97 -28.13
C THR A 66 -26.09 -53.62 -28.03
N ALA A 67 -25.60 -53.20 -26.86
CA ALA A 67 -24.18 -52.95 -26.66
C ALA A 67 -23.42 -54.29 -26.62
N PRO A 68 -22.44 -54.52 -27.50
CA PRO A 68 -21.57 -55.68 -27.39
C PRO A 68 -20.77 -55.60 -26.07
N PRO A 69 -20.49 -56.73 -25.39
CA PRO A 69 -19.68 -56.72 -24.18
C PRO A 69 -18.29 -56.13 -24.48
N PRO A 70 -17.73 -55.29 -23.60
CA PRO A 70 -16.42 -54.68 -23.84
C PRO A 70 -15.34 -55.77 -23.91
N GLU A 71 -14.74 -55.97 -25.08
CA GLU A 71 -13.73 -57.02 -25.34
C GLU A 71 -12.35 -56.75 -24.69
N LYS A 72 -12.23 -55.67 -23.91
CA LYS A 72 -10.99 -55.33 -23.20
C LYS A 72 -11.34 -55.00 -21.76
N PRO A 73 -10.70 -55.62 -20.75
CA PRO A 73 -10.87 -55.18 -19.37
C PRO A 73 -10.53 -53.69 -19.33
N LEU A 74 -11.41 -52.90 -18.71
CA LEU A 74 -11.17 -51.50 -18.43
C LEU A 74 -9.95 -51.41 -17.51
N VAL A 75 -8.76 -51.34 -18.10
CA VAL A 75 -7.55 -50.94 -17.40
C VAL A 75 -7.79 -49.50 -16.99
N LEU A 76 -8.14 -49.32 -15.71
CA LEU A 76 -8.14 -48.02 -15.06
C LEU A 76 -6.81 -47.36 -15.41
N SER A 77 -6.88 -46.30 -16.21
CA SER A 77 -5.73 -45.45 -16.50
C SER A 77 -5.10 -45.09 -15.16
N SER A 78 -3.87 -45.59 -14.93
CA SER A 78 -3.21 -45.37 -13.65
C SER A 78 -3.17 -43.87 -13.41
N VAL A 79 -3.82 -43.41 -12.33
CA VAL A 79 -3.78 -42.01 -11.94
C VAL A 79 -2.31 -41.64 -11.87
N ARG A 80 -1.85 -40.77 -12.78
CA ARG A 80 -0.47 -40.33 -12.87
C ARG A 80 -0.09 -39.82 -11.48
N ARG A 81 0.76 -40.57 -10.76
CA ARG A 81 1.18 -40.21 -9.40
C ARG A 81 1.88 -38.87 -9.50
N VAL A 82 1.16 -37.81 -9.13
CA VAL A 82 1.71 -36.45 -8.97
C VAL A 82 2.91 -36.57 -8.04
N GLY A 83 4.10 -36.33 -8.58
CA GLY A 83 5.36 -36.49 -7.84
C GLY A 83 5.35 -35.62 -6.58
N ALA A 84 6.11 -36.03 -5.55
CA ALA A 84 6.16 -35.32 -4.26
C ALA A 84 6.43 -33.81 -4.41
N ARG A 85 7.20 -33.41 -5.43
CA ARG A 85 7.47 -32.00 -5.77
C ARG A 85 6.23 -31.22 -6.21
N ALA A 86 5.34 -31.83 -7.00
CA ALA A 86 4.11 -31.19 -7.42
C ALA A 86 3.07 -31.14 -6.27
N ARG A 87 3.08 -32.13 -5.37
CA ARG A 87 2.29 -32.06 -4.12
C ARG A 87 2.80 -30.98 -3.17
N LEU A 88 4.12 -30.79 -3.06
CA LEU A 88 4.74 -29.70 -2.31
C LEU A 88 4.40 -28.33 -2.92
N ALA A 89 4.42 -28.20 -4.25
CA ALA A 89 4.01 -26.97 -4.92
C ALA A 89 2.53 -26.63 -4.67
N VAL A 90 1.63 -27.63 -4.75
CA VAL A 90 0.20 -27.43 -4.44
C VAL A 90 -0.02 -27.11 -2.96
N ALA A 91 0.69 -27.77 -2.05
CA ALA A 91 0.61 -27.48 -0.63
C ALA A 91 1.14 -26.07 -0.30
N ALA A 92 2.26 -25.66 -0.90
CA ALA A 92 2.81 -24.31 -0.76
C ALA A 92 1.84 -23.25 -1.33
N ALA A 93 1.22 -23.51 -2.48
CA ALA A 93 0.20 -22.63 -3.04
C ALA A 93 -1.04 -22.55 -2.14
N ALA A 94 -1.50 -23.66 -1.57
CA ALA A 94 -2.63 -23.68 -0.64
C ALA A 94 -2.33 -22.91 0.66
N VAL A 95 -1.11 -23.08 1.21
CA VAL A 95 -0.64 -22.29 2.37
C VAL A 95 -0.55 -20.81 2.01
N LEU A 96 -0.02 -20.46 0.84
CA LEU A 96 0.02 -19.07 0.38
C LEU A 96 -1.38 -18.48 0.22
N CYS A 97 -2.33 -19.22 -0.36
CA CYS A 97 -3.72 -18.79 -0.47
C CYS A 97 -4.39 -18.61 0.91
N LEU A 98 -4.09 -19.49 1.87
CA LEU A 98 -4.56 -19.36 3.26
C LEU A 98 -3.95 -18.14 3.94
N LEU A 99 -2.64 -17.92 3.80
CA LEU A 99 -1.94 -16.75 4.34
C LEU A 99 -2.46 -15.45 3.71
N MET A 100 -2.76 -15.45 2.40
CA MET A 100 -3.36 -14.31 1.72
C MET A 100 -4.82 -14.10 2.12
N SER A 101 -5.58 -15.16 2.41
CA SER A 101 -6.97 -15.04 2.90
C SER A 101 -7.03 -14.52 4.33
N LEU A 102 -6.16 -15.01 5.23
CA LEU A 102 -6.06 -14.51 6.61
C LEU A 102 -5.44 -13.11 6.66
N GLY A 103 -4.38 -12.87 5.88
CA GLY A 103 -3.71 -11.58 5.79
C GLY A 103 -4.55 -10.52 5.07
N GLY A 104 -5.37 -10.92 4.09
CA GLY A 104 -6.23 -10.02 3.33
C GLY A 104 -7.24 -9.29 4.22
N MET A 105 -7.78 -9.96 5.24
CA MET A 105 -8.67 -9.32 6.21
C MET A 105 -7.91 -8.26 7.05
N SER A 106 -6.69 -8.57 7.49
CA SER A 106 -5.85 -7.60 8.23
C SER A 106 -5.50 -6.36 7.40
N VAL A 107 -5.23 -6.54 6.09
CA VAL A 107 -4.97 -5.43 5.16
C VAL A 107 -6.21 -4.57 4.94
N LEU A 108 -7.39 -5.19 4.81
CA LEU A 108 -8.65 -4.46 4.68
C LEU A 108 -8.96 -3.67 5.95
N LEU A 109 -8.81 -4.29 7.12
CA LEU A 109 -9.04 -3.65 8.42
C LEU A 109 -7.99 -2.58 8.75
N SER A 110 -6.77 -2.69 8.23
CA SER A 110 -5.73 -1.69 8.48
C SER A 110 -5.93 -0.39 7.69
N ARG A 111 -6.83 -0.34 6.71
CA ARG A 111 -7.05 0.87 5.88
C ARG A 111 -7.48 2.07 6.73
N ASP A 112 -8.35 1.82 7.70
CA ASP A 112 -8.88 2.85 8.60
C ASP A 112 -8.09 2.94 9.92
N ALA A 113 -6.97 2.23 10.03
CA ALA A 113 -6.11 2.33 11.21
C ALA A 113 -5.45 3.71 11.24
N LEU A 114 -5.52 4.35 12.40
CA LEU A 114 -4.90 5.65 12.67
C LEU A 114 -3.56 5.47 13.36
N PRO A 115 -2.66 6.46 13.31
CA PRO A 115 -1.48 6.46 14.15
C PRO A 115 -1.81 6.17 15.61
N GLY A 116 -1.12 5.19 16.21
CA GLY A 116 -1.40 4.69 17.56
C GLY A 116 -2.30 3.46 17.61
N ASP A 117 -3.05 3.15 16.54
CA ASP A 117 -3.84 1.92 16.46
C ASP A 117 -2.94 0.69 16.22
N PRO A 118 -3.29 -0.51 16.73
CA PRO A 118 -2.48 -1.72 16.58
C PRO A 118 -2.17 -2.11 15.12
N LEU A 119 -3.08 -1.80 14.19
CA LEU A 119 -2.95 -2.13 12.77
C LEU A 119 -2.31 -1.01 11.93
N TYR A 120 -1.88 0.10 12.53
CA TYR A 120 -1.26 1.20 11.78
C TYR A 120 0.04 0.79 11.09
N GLY A 121 0.86 -0.04 11.75
CA GLY A 121 2.05 -0.61 11.13
C GLY A 121 1.72 -1.48 9.90
N VAL A 122 0.57 -2.16 9.91
CA VAL A 122 0.09 -2.91 8.74
C VAL A 122 -0.32 -1.95 7.62
N LYS A 123 -1.00 -0.84 7.93
CA LYS A 123 -1.30 0.22 6.96
C LYS A 123 -0.03 0.70 6.26
N ARG A 124 0.98 1.14 7.02
CA ARG A 124 2.24 1.66 6.46
C ARG A 124 3.02 0.63 5.64
N THR A 125 3.01 -0.64 6.04
CA THR A 125 3.66 -1.69 5.24
C THR A 125 2.91 -1.99 3.93
N THR A 126 1.58 -1.96 3.93
CA THR A 126 0.77 -2.15 2.71
C THR A 126 0.94 -1.01 1.72
N GLU A 127 1.03 0.23 2.22
CA GLU A 127 1.34 1.42 1.43
C GLU A 127 2.73 1.32 0.80
N SER A 128 3.74 0.96 1.60
CA SER A 128 5.12 0.74 1.13
C SER A 128 5.20 -0.36 0.06
N ALA A 129 4.48 -1.45 0.25
CA ALA A 129 4.40 -2.53 -0.74
C ALA A 129 3.75 -2.03 -2.04
N SER A 130 2.70 -1.21 -1.96
CA SER A 130 2.05 -0.65 -3.15
C SER A 130 2.98 0.31 -3.92
N LEU A 131 3.84 1.09 -3.23
CA LEU A 131 4.90 1.87 -3.88
C LEU A 131 5.93 0.96 -4.57
N GLY A 132 6.30 -0.16 -3.93
CA GLY A 132 7.22 -1.15 -4.52
C GLY A 132 6.70 -1.78 -5.82
N LEU A 133 5.38 -1.81 -6.00
CA LEU A 133 4.71 -2.34 -7.20
C LEU A 133 4.36 -1.25 -8.24
N THR A 134 4.58 0.02 -7.90
CA THR A 134 4.34 1.15 -8.81
C THR A 134 5.66 1.50 -9.50
N PHE A 135 5.73 1.26 -10.81
CA PHE A 135 6.98 1.37 -11.57
C PHE A 135 7.18 2.71 -12.26
N ASP A 136 6.10 3.33 -12.72
CA ASP A 136 6.13 4.59 -13.44
C ASP A 136 6.31 5.78 -12.47
N ASP A 137 7.18 6.74 -12.83
CA ASP A 137 7.57 7.84 -11.95
C ASP A 137 6.39 8.78 -11.63
N GLU A 138 5.53 9.08 -12.61
CA GLU A 138 4.31 9.85 -12.39
C GLU A 138 3.40 9.12 -11.40
N SER A 139 3.17 7.83 -11.64
CA SER A 139 2.32 6.98 -10.80
C SER A 139 2.86 6.88 -9.36
N ARG A 140 4.18 6.76 -9.18
CA ARG A 140 4.82 6.76 -7.85
C ARG A 140 4.63 8.10 -7.13
N ALA A 141 4.82 9.20 -7.85
CA ALA A 141 4.61 10.54 -7.31
C ALA A 141 3.16 10.73 -6.85
N LEU A 142 2.19 10.37 -7.71
CA LEU A 142 0.76 10.41 -7.38
C LEU A 142 0.43 9.53 -6.17
N LYS A 143 1.06 8.36 -6.03
CA LYS A 143 0.85 7.49 -4.87
C LYS A 143 1.31 8.11 -3.56
N HIS A 144 2.44 8.81 -3.55
CA HIS A 144 2.86 9.58 -2.37
C HIS A 144 1.87 10.72 -2.06
N LEU A 145 1.39 11.45 -3.07
CA LEU A 145 0.37 12.51 -2.86
C LEU A 145 -0.97 11.94 -2.34
N GLU A 146 -1.33 10.72 -2.74
CA GLU A 146 -2.49 9.99 -2.21
C GLU A 146 -2.30 9.65 -0.72
N PHE A 147 -1.12 9.16 -0.33
CA PHE A 147 -0.83 8.88 1.09
C PHE A 147 -0.82 10.14 1.93
N ALA A 148 -0.22 11.22 1.44
CA ALA A 148 -0.29 12.53 2.08
C ALA A 148 -1.76 12.98 2.28
N ALA A 149 -2.60 12.90 1.25
CA ALA A 149 -4.03 13.22 1.38
C ALA A 149 -4.75 12.31 2.40
N SER A 150 -4.41 11.02 2.43
CA SER A 150 -4.92 10.05 3.41
C SER A 150 -4.55 10.45 4.84
N ARG A 151 -3.34 10.98 5.08
CA ARG A 151 -2.93 11.48 6.40
C ARG A 151 -3.74 12.67 6.88
N VAL A 152 -4.19 13.56 5.99
CA VAL A 152 -5.11 14.65 6.36
C VAL A 152 -6.46 14.08 6.82
N THR A 153 -6.97 13.03 6.16
CA THR A 153 -8.19 12.32 6.59
C THR A 153 -8.00 11.58 7.92
N ASP A 154 -6.83 10.96 8.12
CA ASP A 154 -6.47 10.33 9.40
C ASP A 154 -6.49 11.40 10.52
N MET A 155 -5.96 12.59 10.26
CA MET A 155 -5.98 13.71 11.22
C MET A 155 -7.39 14.21 11.55
N GLU A 156 -8.30 14.26 10.58
CA GLU A 156 -9.70 14.60 10.83
C GLU A 156 -10.32 13.61 11.83
N THR A 157 -10.09 12.31 11.60
CA THR A 157 -10.59 11.25 12.50
C THR A 157 -9.94 11.31 13.89
N LEU A 158 -8.63 11.59 13.96
CA LEU A 158 -7.91 11.77 15.22
C LEU A 158 -8.43 12.99 16.00
N ALA A 159 -8.73 14.09 15.31
CA ALA A 159 -9.29 15.29 15.91
C ALA A 159 -10.74 15.08 16.40
N ASP A 160 -11.55 14.30 15.67
CA ASP A 160 -12.91 13.94 16.07
C ASP A 160 -12.95 13.03 17.30
N ARG A 161 -11.99 12.10 17.40
CA ARG A 161 -11.85 11.18 18.55
C ARG A 161 -11.14 11.80 19.76
N ALA A 162 -10.70 13.06 19.66
CA ALA A 162 -9.81 13.70 20.64
C ALA A 162 -8.61 12.79 21.00
N SER A 163 -8.02 12.15 19.98
CA SER A 163 -6.89 11.25 20.14
C SER A 163 -5.65 11.98 20.68
N GLY A 164 -4.71 11.22 21.22
CA GLY A 164 -3.51 11.77 21.85
C GLY A 164 -2.60 12.53 20.87
N GLU A 165 -1.87 13.51 21.41
CA GLU A 165 -0.95 14.39 20.68
C GLU A 165 0.12 13.63 19.88
N SER A 166 0.63 12.51 20.42
CA SER A 166 1.64 11.69 19.72
C SER A 166 1.11 11.09 18.41
N ALA A 167 -0.16 10.72 18.35
CA ALA A 167 -0.79 10.22 17.13
C ALA A 167 -0.93 11.33 16.07
N GLN A 168 -1.30 12.53 16.52
CA GLN A 168 -1.44 13.71 15.66
C GLN A 168 -0.10 14.16 15.09
N LEU A 169 0.96 14.20 15.92
CA LEU A 169 2.32 14.47 15.49
C LEU A 169 2.82 13.43 14.48
N THR A 170 2.52 12.15 14.71
CA THR A 170 2.87 11.08 13.76
C THR A 170 2.17 11.27 12.41
N ALA A 171 0.86 11.59 12.41
CA ALA A 171 0.10 11.84 11.19
C ALA A 171 0.66 13.01 10.39
N LEU A 172 1.01 14.11 11.06
CA LEU A 172 1.60 15.30 10.45
C LEU A 172 3.00 15.03 9.89
N ALA A 173 3.84 14.27 10.60
CA ALA A 173 5.17 13.89 10.12
C ALA A 173 5.11 12.97 8.89
N ASP A 174 4.17 12.01 8.89
CA ASP A 174 3.90 11.15 7.73
C ASP A 174 3.38 11.97 6.55
N LEU A 175 2.43 12.90 6.77
CA LEU A 175 1.95 13.85 5.75
C LEU A 175 3.11 14.64 5.14
N ASN A 176 3.99 15.21 5.97
CA ASN A 176 5.13 15.98 5.51
C ASN A 176 6.07 15.14 4.63
N THR A 177 6.36 13.91 5.06
CA THR A 177 7.23 12.97 4.32
C THR A 177 6.62 12.61 2.96
N ASP A 178 5.36 12.19 2.95
CA ASP A 178 4.67 11.78 1.72
C ASP A 178 4.43 12.97 0.77
N ALA A 179 4.16 14.18 1.30
CA ALA A 179 4.00 15.39 0.48
C ALA A 179 5.31 15.84 -0.16
N VAL A 180 6.44 15.79 0.56
CA VAL A 180 7.77 16.12 0.01
C VAL A 180 8.17 15.13 -1.07
N GLU A 181 8.04 13.83 -0.82
CA GLU A 181 8.39 12.80 -1.82
C GLU A 181 7.51 12.90 -3.06
N GLY A 182 6.19 13.07 -2.88
CA GLY A 182 5.25 13.26 -3.97
C GLY A 182 5.58 14.52 -4.79
N ALA A 183 5.77 15.67 -4.15
CA ALA A 183 6.09 16.92 -4.83
C ALA A 183 7.42 16.86 -5.60
N ARG A 184 8.47 16.30 -4.99
CA ARG A 184 9.79 16.15 -5.61
C ARG A 184 9.73 15.29 -6.86
N GLN A 185 9.08 14.13 -6.77
CA GLN A 185 8.96 13.20 -7.90
C GLN A 185 8.05 13.79 -8.99
N PHE A 186 6.93 14.39 -8.60
CA PHE A 186 5.96 14.96 -9.54
C PHE A 186 6.53 16.17 -10.30
N THR A 187 7.22 17.09 -9.63
CA THR A 187 7.85 18.24 -10.31
C THR A 187 8.98 17.79 -11.24
N THR A 188 9.74 16.76 -10.86
CA THR A 188 10.76 16.16 -11.74
C THR A 188 10.12 15.59 -13.01
N TYR A 189 9.09 14.75 -12.86
CA TYR A 189 8.33 14.20 -13.98
C TYR A 189 7.71 15.29 -14.87
N ALA A 190 7.00 16.24 -14.27
CA ALA A 190 6.26 17.25 -15.02
C ALA A 190 7.19 18.19 -15.80
N THR A 191 8.36 18.54 -15.24
CA THR A 191 9.33 19.39 -15.94
C THR A 191 10.14 18.66 -17.01
N SER A 192 10.19 17.32 -16.99
CA SER A 192 10.86 16.53 -18.02
C SER A 192 9.93 16.00 -19.11
N SER A 193 8.65 15.78 -18.79
CA SER A 193 7.75 14.96 -19.58
C SER A 193 6.42 15.66 -19.91
N ASP A 194 5.75 16.27 -18.93
CA ASP A 194 4.47 16.94 -19.13
C ASP A 194 4.27 18.13 -18.19
N GLU A 195 4.65 19.33 -18.64
CA GLU A 195 4.52 20.56 -17.86
C GLU A 195 3.06 20.92 -17.56
N LYS A 196 2.10 20.40 -18.35
CA LYS A 196 0.67 20.65 -18.16
C LYS A 196 0.11 19.92 -16.94
N ALA A 197 0.88 19.01 -16.33
CA ALA A 197 0.52 18.32 -15.11
C ALA A 197 0.71 19.20 -13.85
N LEU A 198 1.57 20.24 -13.90
CA LEU A 198 1.91 21.08 -12.74
C LEU A 198 0.71 21.77 -12.06
N PRO A 199 -0.29 22.30 -12.79
CA PRO A 199 -1.51 22.84 -12.17
C PRO A 199 -2.22 21.84 -11.25
N ALA A 200 -2.22 20.54 -11.57
CA ALA A 200 -2.86 19.52 -10.74
C ALA A 200 -2.14 19.36 -9.39
N LEU A 201 -0.80 19.42 -9.37
CA LEU A 201 -0.02 19.41 -8.12
C LEU A 201 -0.30 20.66 -7.27
N ARG A 202 -0.37 21.84 -7.90
CA ARG A 202 -0.72 23.08 -7.23
C ARG A 202 -2.10 22.96 -6.56
N ASP A 203 -3.10 22.54 -7.31
CA ASP A 203 -4.48 22.46 -6.85
C ASP A 203 -4.62 21.41 -5.73
N TRP A 204 -3.92 20.28 -5.84
CA TRP A 204 -3.83 19.27 -4.78
C TRP A 204 -3.26 19.86 -3.48
N ALA A 205 -2.14 20.60 -3.57
CA ALA A 205 -1.45 21.15 -2.40
C ALA A 205 -2.30 22.22 -1.70
N LEU A 206 -2.97 23.09 -2.47
CA LEU A 206 -3.92 24.07 -1.95
C LEU A 206 -5.13 23.39 -1.27
N ALA A 207 -5.65 22.31 -1.85
CA ALA A 207 -6.74 21.56 -1.25
C ALA A 207 -6.34 20.97 0.11
N GLN A 208 -5.14 20.39 0.23
CA GLN A 208 -4.65 19.88 1.52
C GLN A 208 -4.36 21.00 2.52
N TYR A 209 -3.83 22.15 2.07
CA TYR A 209 -3.61 23.33 2.90
C TYR A 209 -4.91 23.79 3.57
N VAL A 210 -5.99 23.93 2.78
CA VAL A 210 -7.30 24.35 3.28
C VAL A 210 -7.85 23.33 4.27
N LYS A 211 -7.80 22.04 3.95
CA LYS A 211 -8.28 20.97 4.84
C LYS A 211 -7.52 20.96 6.16
N LEU A 212 -6.19 21.00 6.14
CA LEU A 212 -5.40 21.04 7.37
C LEU A 212 -5.68 22.30 8.20
N GLY A 213 -5.92 23.44 7.54
CA GLY A 213 -6.32 24.68 8.17
C GLY A 213 -7.63 24.59 8.96
N THR A 214 -8.60 23.78 8.51
CA THR A 214 -9.84 23.56 9.28
C THR A 214 -9.62 22.69 10.53
N LEU A 215 -8.61 21.81 10.50
CA LEU A 215 -8.24 20.97 11.64
C LEU A 215 -7.41 21.74 12.68
N ARG A 216 -6.63 22.73 12.25
CA ARG A 216 -5.65 23.46 13.07
C ARG A 216 -6.17 23.95 14.45
N PRO A 217 -7.39 24.49 14.60
CA PRO A 217 -7.90 24.91 15.91
C PRO A 217 -8.15 23.75 16.90
N ARG A 218 -8.21 22.51 16.41
CA ARG A 218 -8.47 21.29 17.19
C ARG A 218 -7.19 20.52 17.53
N LEU A 219 -6.02 21.06 17.20
CA LEU A 219 -4.71 20.45 17.46
C LEU A 219 -4.04 21.17 18.65
N PRO A 220 -4.12 20.61 19.86
CA PRO A 220 -3.49 21.18 21.05
C PRO A 220 -1.97 20.91 21.07
N GLY A 221 -1.26 21.59 21.97
CA GLY A 221 0.16 21.33 22.22
C GLY A 221 1.05 21.59 21.00
N GLU A 222 2.08 20.76 20.85
CA GLU A 222 3.07 20.78 19.78
C GLU A 222 2.47 20.43 18.41
N ALA A 223 1.33 19.73 18.37
CA ALA A 223 0.64 19.40 17.11
C ALA A 223 0.17 20.66 16.37
N GLY A 224 -0.15 21.74 17.10
CA GLY A 224 -0.54 23.02 16.51
C GLY A 224 0.58 23.66 15.69
N PRO A 225 1.71 24.06 16.31
CA PRO A 225 2.85 24.63 15.57
C PRO A 225 3.39 23.71 14.47
N HIS A 226 3.33 22.39 14.68
CA HIS A 226 3.74 21.44 13.64
C HIS A 226 2.79 21.47 12.44
N ALA A 227 1.47 21.58 12.66
CA ALA A 227 0.50 21.78 11.57
C ALA A 227 0.72 23.10 10.83
N ASP A 228 1.09 24.19 11.51
CA ASP A 228 1.45 25.47 10.84
C ASP A 228 2.65 25.29 9.91
N THR A 229 3.65 24.53 10.36
CA THR A 229 4.83 24.20 9.55
C THR A 229 4.46 23.35 8.33
N THR A 230 3.61 22.34 8.51
CA THR A 230 3.10 21.52 7.41
C THR A 230 2.25 22.32 6.43
N MET A 231 1.43 23.26 6.90
CA MET A 231 0.69 24.18 6.05
C MET A 231 1.62 25.07 5.22
N TRP A 232 2.71 25.57 5.82
CA TRP A 232 3.73 26.31 5.07
C TRP A 232 4.41 25.46 3.98
N LEU A 233 4.68 24.17 4.27
CA LEU A 233 5.18 23.23 3.27
C LEU A 233 4.19 23.10 2.09
N LEU A 234 2.91 22.86 2.37
CA LEU A 234 1.87 22.69 1.34
C LEU A 234 1.75 23.95 0.47
N ALA A 235 1.78 25.14 1.08
CA ALA A 235 1.82 26.40 0.34
C ALA A 235 3.08 26.52 -0.53
N SER A 236 4.24 26.07 -0.03
CA SER A 236 5.50 26.07 -0.78
C SER A 236 5.48 25.12 -1.98
N ILE A 237 4.84 23.95 -1.85
CA ILE A 237 4.61 23.01 -2.96
C ILE A 237 3.70 23.66 -4.02
N ALA A 238 2.60 24.28 -3.59
CA ALA A 238 1.68 24.97 -4.50
C ALA A 238 2.40 26.09 -5.27
N GLN A 239 3.20 26.90 -4.57
CA GLN A 239 3.98 27.97 -5.17
C GLN A 239 5.02 27.43 -6.17
N ARG A 240 5.75 26.37 -5.81
CA ARG A 240 6.72 25.72 -6.71
C ARG A 240 6.05 25.25 -7.99
N ALA A 241 4.91 24.57 -7.88
CA ALA A 241 4.17 24.07 -9.02
C ALA A 241 3.65 25.22 -9.91
N HIS A 242 3.15 26.29 -9.30
CA HIS A 242 2.74 27.51 -10.01
C HIS A 242 3.91 28.13 -10.79
N ASP A 243 5.07 28.32 -10.15
CA ASP A 243 6.21 29.02 -10.74
C ASP A 243 6.85 28.20 -11.87
N LEU A 244 6.86 26.87 -11.77
CA LEU A 244 7.26 25.99 -12.86
C LEU A 244 6.25 26.05 -14.02
N ALA A 245 4.94 26.01 -13.72
CA ALA A 245 3.90 26.06 -14.74
C ALA A 245 3.89 27.40 -15.51
N ALA A 246 4.19 28.51 -14.82
CA ALA A 246 4.30 29.82 -15.44
C ALA A 246 5.43 29.91 -16.49
N ARG A 247 6.38 28.96 -16.46
CA ARG A 247 7.47 28.86 -17.44
C ARG A 247 7.17 27.88 -18.57
N SER A 248 5.94 27.39 -18.68
CA SER A 248 5.59 26.44 -19.73
C SER A 248 5.84 27.04 -21.12
N GLY A 249 6.60 26.34 -21.96
CA GLY A 249 6.97 26.81 -23.31
C GLY A 249 8.16 27.77 -23.39
N CYS A 250 8.78 28.12 -22.26
CA CYS A 250 10.07 28.80 -22.26
C CYS A 250 11.19 27.82 -22.64
N ALA A 251 12.29 28.32 -23.22
CA ALA A 251 13.47 27.52 -23.55
C ALA A 251 14.15 26.90 -22.33
N SER A 252 14.03 27.53 -21.17
CA SER A 252 14.48 27.00 -19.88
C SER A 252 13.35 27.11 -18.86
N VAL A 253 12.83 25.96 -18.44
CA VAL A 253 11.82 25.85 -17.37
C VAL A 253 12.47 25.75 -16.00
N VAL A 254 13.57 24.99 -15.89
CA VAL A 254 14.30 24.77 -14.64
C VAL A 254 15.66 25.46 -14.65
N SER A 255 16.14 25.90 -13.48
CA SER A 255 17.43 26.59 -13.33
C SER A 255 18.66 25.67 -13.37
N GLY A 256 18.46 24.34 -13.44
CA GLY A 256 19.52 23.34 -13.31
C GLY A 256 19.90 22.99 -11.86
N SER A 257 19.28 23.61 -10.86
CA SER A 257 19.41 23.27 -9.44
C SER A 257 18.10 22.71 -8.88
N SER A 258 18.18 21.93 -7.80
CA SER A 258 17.03 21.36 -7.10
C SER A 258 17.16 21.51 -5.57
N ASP A 259 16.02 21.47 -4.89
CA ASP A 259 15.92 21.37 -3.43
C ASP A 259 15.04 20.17 -3.03
N THR A 260 14.58 20.13 -1.78
CA THR A 260 13.75 19.05 -1.24
C THR A 260 12.43 18.89 -2.00
N LEU A 261 11.91 19.94 -2.63
CA LEU A 261 10.67 19.91 -3.42
C LEU A 261 10.91 19.61 -4.90
N GLY A 262 12.16 19.39 -5.30
CA GLY A 262 12.53 19.07 -6.68
C GLY A 262 13.19 20.25 -7.41
N PRO A 263 13.12 20.28 -8.74
CA PRO A 263 13.76 21.32 -9.55
C PRO A 263 13.29 22.73 -9.17
N LEU A 264 14.21 23.70 -9.22
CA LEU A 264 13.87 25.11 -9.08
C LEU A 264 13.48 25.72 -10.44
N PRO A 265 12.49 26.63 -10.50
CA PRO A 265 12.17 27.34 -11.73
C PRO A 265 13.36 28.22 -12.18
N SER A 266 13.58 28.31 -13.49
CA SER A 266 14.59 29.22 -14.03
C SER A 266 14.23 30.68 -13.74
N LYS A 267 15.27 31.49 -13.55
CA LYS A 267 15.17 32.94 -13.33
C LYS A 267 15.51 33.74 -14.59
N ASP A 268 15.93 33.06 -15.66
CA ASP A 268 16.25 33.71 -16.93
C ASP A 268 14.97 34.21 -17.60
N GLU A 269 15.13 35.20 -18.49
CA GLU A 269 14.04 35.68 -19.33
C GLU A 269 13.40 34.52 -20.11
N CYS A 270 12.07 34.49 -20.16
CA CYS A 270 11.35 33.47 -20.90
C CYS A 270 11.44 33.75 -22.41
N ALA A 271 12.46 33.18 -23.06
CA ALA A 271 12.50 33.09 -24.51
C ALA A 271 11.65 31.88 -24.96
N SER A 272 10.69 32.08 -25.84
CA SER A 272 9.88 30.99 -26.41
C SER A 272 10.75 30.07 -27.26
N VAL A 273 10.48 28.76 -27.23
CA VAL A 273 11.12 27.82 -28.17
C VAL A 273 10.56 28.07 -29.57
N VAL A 274 11.26 28.83 -30.40
CA VAL A 274 10.98 28.90 -31.83
C VAL A 274 11.48 27.60 -32.44
N THR A 275 10.59 26.62 -32.62
CA THR A 275 10.90 25.45 -33.43
C THR A 275 10.93 25.88 -34.88
N ASP A 276 12.12 26.16 -35.41
CA ASP A 276 12.27 26.43 -36.84
C ASP A 276 11.99 25.11 -37.60
N PRO A 277 10.91 25.00 -38.39
CA PRO A 277 10.54 23.75 -39.05
C PRO A 277 11.58 23.28 -40.08
N ASN A 278 12.57 24.12 -40.40
CA ASN A 278 13.67 23.80 -41.30
C ASN A 278 14.99 23.45 -40.59
N SER A 279 15.09 23.54 -39.27
CA SER A 279 16.31 23.12 -38.55
C SER A 279 16.27 21.61 -38.29
N SER A 280 16.55 20.82 -39.32
CA SER A 280 17.06 19.47 -39.13
C SER A 280 18.50 19.56 -38.65
N SER A 281 18.69 19.97 -37.39
CA SER A 281 19.97 19.86 -36.71
C SER A 281 20.28 18.39 -36.53
N ARG A 282 21.04 17.88 -37.49
CA ARG A 282 21.83 16.64 -37.42
C ARG A 282 22.50 16.59 -36.04
N ARG A 283 21.92 15.82 -35.12
CA ARG A 283 22.65 15.35 -33.93
C ARG A 283 23.71 14.39 -34.48
N ASP A 284 24.91 14.90 -34.72
CA ASP A 284 26.08 14.04 -34.85
C ASP A 284 26.25 13.32 -33.50
N PRO A 285 26.22 11.98 -33.45
CA PRO A 285 26.69 11.28 -32.28
C PRO A 285 28.21 11.44 -32.26
N SER A 286 28.75 12.19 -31.30
CA SER A 286 30.17 12.06 -30.94
C SER A 286 30.41 10.62 -30.54
N SER A 287 30.98 9.86 -31.47
CA SER A 287 31.59 8.55 -31.23
C SER A 287 32.77 8.75 -30.28
N VAL A 288 32.57 8.45 -28.99
CA VAL A 288 33.67 8.19 -28.07
C VAL A 288 34.01 6.71 -28.26
N ALA A 289 35.11 6.45 -28.96
CA ALA A 289 35.65 5.10 -29.13
C ALA A 289 36.14 4.55 -27.77
N PRO A 290 35.92 3.26 -27.46
CA PRO A 290 36.51 2.63 -26.29
C PRO A 290 37.99 2.31 -26.57
N THR A 291 38.89 2.81 -25.73
CA THR A 291 40.31 2.46 -25.74
C THR A 291 40.51 1.05 -25.14
N PRO A 292 41.34 0.17 -25.73
CA PRO A 292 41.59 -1.16 -25.16
C PRO A 292 42.55 -1.11 -23.97
N SER A 293 42.24 -1.91 -22.96
CA SER A 293 42.97 -2.12 -21.72
C SER A 293 44.42 -2.61 -21.92
N GLY A 294 45.35 -1.95 -21.24
CA GLY A 294 46.71 -2.44 -20.99
C GLY A 294 46.88 -2.92 -19.55
N GLN A 295 47.45 -4.12 -19.42
CA GLN A 295 48.01 -4.85 -18.27
C GLN A 295 48.21 -4.13 -16.90
N PRO A 296 47.94 -4.85 -15.79
CA PRO A 296 48.39 -4.46 -14.44
C PRO A 296 49.68 -5.18 -13.99
N ALA A 297 50.50 -4.49 -13.20
CA ALA A 297 51.57 -5.06 -12.38
C ALA A 297 51.73 -4.21 -11.08
N PRO A 298 52.34 -4.71 -9.99
CA PRO A 298 51.61 -5.11 -8.78
C PRO A 298 52.01 -4.32 -7.52
N SER A 299 51.21 -4.39 -6.45
CA SER A 299 51.65 -4.31 -5.04
C SER A 299 50.53 -4.79 -4.11
N THR A 300 50.62 -6.02 -3.60
CA THR A 300 51.04 -6.40 -2.23
C THR A 300 49.90 -6.35 -1.20
N VAL A 301 49.44 -7.54 -0.81
CA VAL A 301 48.54 -7.81 0.32
C VAL A 301 49.31 -8.71 1.29
N PRO A 302 49.10 -8.63 2.62
CA PRO A 302 49.26 -9.79 3.48
C PRO A 302 47.91 -10.42 3.84
N SER A 303 47.90 -11.74 3.70
CA SER A 303 46.88 -12.75 3.98
C SER A 303 46.07 -12.62 5.28
N GLY A 304 44.85 -13.17 5.20
CA GLY A 304 44.13 -13.76 6.33
C GLY A 304 42.90 -14.55 5.87
N GLN A 305 43.00 -15.88 5.88
CA GLN A 305 41.93 -16.85 5.57
C GLN A 305 41.05 -17.15 6.82
N PRO A 306 40.01 -18.01 6.79
CA PRO A 306 38.64 -17.65 7.15
C PRO A 306 38.09 -18.45 8.35
N THR A 307 36.97 -18.04 8.95
CA THR A 307 36.14 -18.99 9.72
C THR A 307 34.67 -18.58 9.82
N GLN A 308 33.84 -19.62 9.88
CA GLN A 308 32.38 -19.71 9.84
C GLN A 308 31.65 -19.14 11.09
N PRO A 309 30.29 -19.10 11.08
CA PRO A 309 29.47 -18.24 11.92
C PRO A 309 28.94 -18.91 13.20
N VAL A 310 28.66 -18.13 14.24
CA VAL A 310 27.86 -18.53 15.42
C VAL A 310 26.91 -17.40 15.85
N GLN A 311 25.73 -17.83 16.28
CA GLN A 311 24.51 -17.10 16.66
C GLN A 311 24.53 -16.73 18.18
N PRO A 312 23.44 -16.22 18.81
CA PRO A 312 23.45 -15.01 19.64
C PRO A 312 23.35 -15.25 21.17
N GLY A 313 23.69 -14.24 21.97
CA GLY A 313 23.52 -14.24 23.43
C GLY A 313 23.15 -12.87 24.00
N THR A 314 22.09 -12.85 24.80
CA THR A 314 21.38 -11.72 25.44
C THR A 314 22.02 -11.32 26.80
N PRO A 315 21.44 -10.43 27.66
CA PRO A 315 22.11 -9.20 28.15
C PRO A 315 22.35 -9.16 29.69
N VAL A 316 23.23 -8.28 30.20
CA VAL A 316 23.23 -7.83 31.63
C VAL A 316 23.74 -6.37 31.77
N PRO A 317 23.17 -5.53 32.67
CA PRO A 317 23.42 -4.08 32.77
C PRO A 317 24.26 -3.69 34.03
N PRO A 318 24.19 -2.44 34.56
CA PRO A 318 25.28 -1.46 34.60
C PRO A 318 25.98 -1.33 35.96
N SER A 319 27.10 -0.60 36.00
CA SER A 319 27.72 -0.15 37.26
C SER A 319 28.00 1.35 37.22
N SER A 320 27.87 1.96 38.40
CA SER A 320 27.59 3.37 38.65
C SER A 320 28.84 4.20 38.99
N GLN A 321 28.79 5.49 38.62
CA GLN A 321 29.22 6.68 39.39
C GLN A 321 30.75 6.93 39.62
N PRO A 322 31.16 8.13 40.12
CA PRO A 322 31.00 9.47 39.53
C PRO A 322 32.34 10.25 39.52
N GLY A 323 32.48 11.24 38.63
CA GLY A 323 33.66 12.13 38.61
C GLY A 323 33.27 13.58 38.37
N THR A 324 33.25 14.36 39.44
CA THR A 324 33.06 15.81 39.45
C THR A 324 34.39 16.51 39.15
N SER A 325 34.43 17.39 38.15
CA SER A 325 35.33 18.55 38.14
C SER A 325 34.86 19.63 37.14
N THR A 326 34.66 20.84 37.67
CA THR A 326 34.56 22.14 36.99
C THR A 326 35.57 23.07 37.67
N PRO A 327 35.92 24.26 37.14
CA PRO A 327 36.00 24.77 35.76
C PRO A 327 37.41 25.36 35.45
N PRO A 328 37.62 26.01 34.29
CA PRO A 328 37.75 27.48 34.39
C PRO A 328 36.97 28.27 33.32
N THR A 329 36.62 29.49 33.71
CA THR A 329 36.02 30.58 32.92
C THR A 329 37.10 31.31 32.10
N SER A 330 36.81 31.70 30.85
CA SER A 330 36.90 33.09 30.33
C SER A 330 36.96 33.11 28.80
N GLY A 331 36.07 33.88 28.15
CA GLY A 331 36.10 34.15 26.72
C GLY A 331 34.72 34.27 26.06
N LYS A 332 33.98 35.34 26.36
CA LYS A 332 32.71 35.73 25.73
C LYS A 332 32.98 36.41 24.39
N PRO A 333 32.40 35.96 23.25
CA PRO A 333 32.16 36.85 22.12
C PRO A 333 30.75 37.42 22.21
N GLU A 334 30.71 38.73 22.40
CA GLU A 334 29.55 39.60 22.29
C GLU A 334 29.12 39.67 20.82
N ILE A 335 27.95 39.09 20.50
CA ILE A 335 27.30 39.26 19.21
C ILE A 335 26.16 40.28 19.40
N THR A 336 26.44 41.49 18.94
CA THR A 336 25.51 42.61 18.85
C THR A 336 24.44 42.31 17.80
N ILE A 337 23.20 42.12 18.23
CA ILE A 337 22.03 41.97 17.36
C ILE A 337 21.54 43.38 16.97
N PRO A 338 21.52 43.77 15.68
CA PRO A 338 20.93 45.04 15.29
C PRO A 338 19.39 45.00 15.36
N LEU A 339 18.84 46.09 15.89
CA LEU A 339 17.44 46.40 16.18
C LEU A 339 16.51 46.25 14.94
N PRO A 340 15.25 45.80 15.10
CA PRO A 340 14.32 45.68 13.98
C PRO A 340 13.86 47.05 13.45
N LEU A 341 13.85 47.19 12.12
CA LEU A 341 13.29 48.34 11.39
C LEU A 341 11.76 48.46 11.62
N PRO A 342 11.20 49.69 11.65
CA PRO A 342 9.76 49.89 11.79
C PRO A 342 9.00 49.47 10.53
N LEU A 343 7.86 48.77 10.71
CA LEU A 343 6.95 48.37 9.63
C LEU A 343 6.32 49.58 8.93
N PRO A 344 6.03 49.51 7.62
CA PRO A 344 5.24 50.53 6.95
C PRO A 344 3.78 50.51 7.43
N THR A 345 3.27 51.68 7.77
CA THR A 345 1.85 51.91 8.09
C THR A 345 1.03 51.90 6.80
N ILE A 346 0.24 50.84 6.60
CA ILE A 346 -0.76 50.80 5.53
C ILE A 346 -1.99 51.58 6.02
N SER A 347 -2.26 52.73 5.41
CA SER A 347 -3.54 53.44 5.58
C SER A 347 -4.63 52.73 4.78
N LEU A 348 -5.60 52.13 5.45
CA LEU A 348 -6.83 51.68 4.80
C LEU A 348 -7.73 52.90 4.51
N PRO A 349 -8.30 53.04 3.30
CA PRO A 349 -9.33 54.03 3.06
C PRO A 349 -10.61 53.68 3.83
N LEU A 350 -11.12 54.66 4.59
CA LEU A 350 -12.45 54.63 5.20
C LEU A 350 -13.52 54.43 4.11
N LEU A 351 -14.23 53.31 4.13
CA LEU A 351 -15.51 53.20 3.41
C LEU A 351 -16.59 53.99 4.16
N PRO A 352 -17.35 54.87 3.49
CA PRO A 352 -18.43 55.61 4.12
C PRO A 352 -19.68 54.73 4.32
N GLY A 353 -20.15 54.72 5.57
CA GLY A 353 -21.56 54.72 5.96
C GLY A 353 -22.46 53.59 5.46
N ILE A 354 -22.72 52.61 6.33
CA ILE A 354 -24.02 51.94 6.38
C ILE A 354 -24.73 52.33 7.69
N SER A 355 -25.75 53.15 7.52
CA SER A 355 -26.72 53.52 8.56
C SER A 355 -27.72 52.38 8.66
N PHE A 356 -27.82 51.73 9.82
CA PHE A 356 -28.98 50.91 10.16
C PHE A 356 -29.99 51.80 10.88
N GLY A 357 -31.09 52.07 10.19
CA GLY A 357 -32.38 52.42 10.79
C GLY A 357 -33.26 51.18 10.83
#